data_AF-K1SNF3-F1
#
_entry.id   AF-K1SNF3-F1
#
_cell.length_a   1.000
_cell.length_b   1.000
_cell.length_c   1.000
_cell.angle_alpha   90.00
_cell.angle_beta   90.00
_cell.angle_gamma   90.00
#
_symmetry.space_group_name_H-M   'P 1'
#
loop_
_entity.id
_entity.type
_entity.pdbx_description
1 polymer ?
#
loop_
_entity_poly.entity_id
_entity_poly.type
_entity_poly.pdbx_seq_one_letter_code
_entity_poly.pdbx_strand_id
1 'polypeptide(L)'
;HIAETHGLEVEHHPKYGWTITSPGLELLDFVEEQGWQDFQMVESLNLLDVLGTLPKGVNSGAGAETRTKKPSSTRKYICPKCSNSCRATKVINLICGDCMEKMVVAE
;
A
#
# COMPACT_ATOMS: atom_id res chain seq x y z
N HIS A 1 1.95 1.56 27.17
CA HIS A 1 3.31 1.62 26.62
C HIS A 1 3.67 0.27 26.00
N ILE A 2 3.12 -0.07 24.83
CA ILE A 2 3.41 -1.36 24.16
C ILE A 2 4.66 -1.22 23.28
N ALA A 3 4.82 -0.10 22.57
CA ALA A 3 5.96 0.14 21.69
C ALA A 3 7.30 0.26 22.44
N GLU A 4 7.34 1.03 23.54
CA GLU A 4 8.57 1.22 24.34
C GLU A 4 9.08 -0.05 24.99
N THR A 5 8.20 -0.98 25.36
CA THR A 5 8.60 -2.30 25.87
C THR A 5 9.31 -3.15 24.81
N HIS A 6 9.18 -2.80 23.53
CA HIS A 6 9.86 -3.46 22.42
C HIS A 6 11.06 -2.66 21.89
N GLY A 7 11.60 -1.72 22.68
CA GLY A 7 12.82 -0.98 22.33
C GLY A 7 12.61 0.15 21.32
N LEU A 8 11.38 0.63 21.15
CA LEU A 8 11.06 1.81 20.35
C LEU A 8 10.87 3.05 21.21
N GLU A 9 11.46 4.16 20.83
CA GLU A 9 11.27 5.46 21.45
C GLU A 9 10.17 6.22 20.72
N VAL A 10 9.19 6.77 21.44
CA VAL A 10 8.05 7.48 20.84
C VAL A 10 8.03 8.93 21.32
N GLU A 11 8.09 9.87 20.38
CA GLU A 11 8.08 11.30 20.67
C GLU A 11 6.86 12.01 20.09
N HIS A 12 6.47 13.10 20.73
CA HIS A 12 5.35 13.93 20.32
C HIS A 12 5.78 15.01 19.33
N HIS A 13 5.32 14.90 18.08
CA HIS A 13 5.42 15.95 17.08
C HIS A 13 4.45 17.10 17.38
N PRO A 14 4.92 18.37 17.42
CA PRO A 14 4.08 19.53 17.79
C PRO A 14 2.77 19.69 17.01
N LYS A 15 2.77 19.29 15.73
CA LYS A 15 1.59 19.38 14.84
C LYS A 15 0.80 18.07 14.71
N TYR A 16 1.45 16.92 14.86
CA TYR A 16 0.89 15.63 14.43
C TYR A 16 0.68 14.64 15.58
N GLY A 17 1.05 15.01 16.80
CA GLY A 17 0.89 14.14 17.97
C GLY A 17 2.02 13.13 18.10
N TRP A 18 1.74 11.98 18.71
CA TRP A 18 2.69 10.89 18.95
C TRP A 18 3.00 10.12 17.66
N THR A 19 3.75 10.74 16.75
CA THR A 19 4.05 10.19 15.41
C THR A 19 5.53 9.99 15.15
N ILE A 20 6.41 10.51 16.01
CA ILE A 20 7.85 10.31 15.86
C ILE A 20 8.17 8.99 16.57
N THR A 21 8.81 8.07 15.85
CA THR A 21 9.21 6.78 16.41
C THR A 21 10.61 6.45 15.92
N SER A 22 11.53 6.24 16.85
CA SER A 22 12.92 5.86 16.58
C SER A 22 13.24 4.51 17.25
N PRO A 23 14.15 3.71 16.68
CA PRO A 23 14.68 2.55 17.38
C PRO A 23 15.61 3.02 18.51
N GLY A 24 15.46 2.44 19.70
CA GLY A 24 16.39 2.61 20.80
C GLY A 24 17.69 1.82 20.56
N LEU A 25 18.72 2.13 21.35
CA LEU A 25 20.05 1.52 21.20
C LEU A 25 20.04 0.00 21.35
N GLU A 26 19.33 -0.54 22.35
CA GLU A 26 19.23 -2.00 22.58
C GLU A 26 18.61 -2.73 21.38
N LEU A 27 17.66 -2.11 20.70
CA LEU A 27 17.04 -2.67 19.50
C LEU A 27 18.00 -2.66 18.31
N LEU A 28 18.82 -1.61 18.18
CA LEU A 28 19.84 -1.53 17.15
C LEU A 28 20.93 -2.59 17.33
N ASP A 29 21.41 -2.76 18.57
CA ASP A 29 22.40 -3.79 18.92
C ASP A 29 21.85 -5.19 18.61
N PHE A 30 20.58 -5.47 18.97
CA PHE A 30 19.92 -6.73 18.62
C PHE A 30 19.86 -6.97 17.10
N VAL A 31 19.50 -5.94 16.31
CA VAL A 31 19.45 -6.03 14.84
C VAL A 31 20.84 -6.33 14.26
N GLU A 32 21.90 -5.76 14.84
CA GLU A 32 23.27 -6.05 14.44
C GLU A 32 23.69 -7.49 14.77
N GLU A 33 23.39 -7.99 15.97
CA GLU A 33 23.65 -9.37 16.37
C GLU A 33 22.96 -10.39 15.46
N GLN A 34 21.74 -10.08 14.99
CA GLN A 34 21.01 -10.93 14.06
C GLN A 34 21.52 -10.84 12.60
N GLY A 35 22.46 -9.92 12.31
CA GLY A 35 22.96 -9.69 10.96
C GLY A 35 21.92 -9.07 10.02
N TRP A 36 20.98 -8.29 10.56
CA TRP A 36 19.81 -7.76 9.86
C TRP A 36 20.01 -6.37 9.25
N GLN A 37 21.26 -5.93 9.11
CA GLN A 37 21.59 -4.57 8.66
C GLN A 37 21.41 -4.37 7.14
N ASP A 38 21.49 -5.44 6.34
CA ASP A 38 21.54 -5.37 4.87
C ASP A 38 20.28 -5.91 4.17
N PHE A 39 19.09 -5.50 4.63
CA PHE A 39 17.86 -5.80 3.89
C PHE A 39 17.57 -4.74 2.83
N GLN A 40 17.52 -5.18 1.57
CA GLN A 40 17.04 -4.36 0.47
C GLN A 40 15.53 -4.12 0.63
N MET A 41 15.16 -2.93 1.14
CA MET A 41 13.76 -2.52 1.37
C MET A 41 12.97 -2.16 0.09
N VAL A 42 13.49 -2.49 -1.09
CA VAL A 42 12.86 -2.17 -2.38
C VAL A 42 12.52 -3.43 -3.16
N GLU A 43 11.40 -3.41 -3.88
CA GLU A 43 11.08 -4.42 -4.88
C GLU A 43 12.20 -4.39 -5.93
N SER A 44 12.91 -5.52 -6.07
CA SER A 44 14.07 -5.77 -6.93
C SER A 44 14.49 -4.60 -7.84
N LEU A 45 15.60 -3.93 -7.53
CA LEU A 45 16.21 -2.99 -8.48
C LEU A 45 16.68 -3.81 -9.69
N ASN A 46 16.00 -3.68 -10.83
CA ASN A 46 16.52 -4.25 -12.07
C ASN A 46 17.82 -3.52 -12.41
N LEU A 47 18.85 -4.28 -12.78
CA LEU A 47 20.16 -3.74 -13.16
C LEU A 47 20.06 -2.69 -14.29
N LEU A 48 19.03 -2.80 -15.14
CA LEU A 48 18.73 -1.85 -16.21
C LEU A 48 18.26 -0.48 -15.69
N ASP A 49 17.59 -0.42 -14.54
CA ASP A 49 17.16 0.84 -13.91
C ASP A 49 18.36 1.58 -13.27
N VAL A 50 19.37 0.82 -12.83
CA VAL A 50 20.60 1.36 -12.20
C VAL A 50 21.60 1.84 -13.25
N LEU A 51 21.73 1.16 -14.40
CA LEU A 51 22.71 1.51 -15.42
C LEU A 51 22.32 2.68 -16.33
N GLY A 52 21.09 3.18 -16.27
CA GLY A 52 20.69 4.39 -17.02
C GLY A 52 20.92 4.31 -18.53
N THR A 53 20.94 3.11 -19.13
CA THR A 53 21.30 2.87 -20.53
C THR A 53 20.12 2.91 -21.52
N LEU A 54 19.00 3.55 -21.18
CA LEU A 54 17.97 3.89 -22.17
C LEU A 54 17.81 5.40 -22.35
N PRO A 55 17.67 5.88 -23.60
CA PRO A 55 17.77 7.29 -23.93
C PRO A 55 16.55 8.06 -23.42
N LYS A 56 16.79 9.29 -22.96
CA LYS A 56 15.76 10.31 -22.73
C LYS A 56 14.75 10.35 -23.89
N GLY A 57 13.50 9.99 -23.62
CA GLY A 57 12.31 10.34 -24.41
C GLY A 57 11.18 10.63 -23.43
N VAL A 58 10.90 11.90 -23.14
CA VAL A 58 9.79 12.66 -23.74
C VAL A 58 8.47 11.87 -23.76
N ASN A 59 7.51 12.40 -23.00
CA ASN A 59 6.08 12.11 -23.03
C ASN A 59 5.58 11.54 -24.37
N SER A 60 4.90 10.40 -24.31
CA SER A 60 3.55 10.15 -24.88
C SER A 60 3.27 8.65 -24.83
N GLY A 61 2.05 8.30 -24.44
CA GLY A 61 1.69 6.92 -24.13
C GLY A 61 1.76 5.96 -25.31
N ALA A 62 2.14 4.73 -25.02
CA ALA A 62 1.63 3.51 -25.64
C ALA A 62 2.29 2.31 -24.94
N GLY A 63 1.46 1.33 -24.55
CA GLY A 63 1.93 -0.04 -24.35
C GLY A 63 2.62 -0.37 -23.02
N ALA A 64 2.04 0.03 -21.88
CA ALA A 64 2.31 -0.71 -20.65
C ALA A 64 1.56 -2.04 -20.73
N GLU A 65 2.25 -3.04 -21.24
CA GLU A 65 1.87 -4.44 -21.17
C GLU A 65 1.44 -4.76 -19.75
N THR A 66 0.26 -5.36 -19.64
CA THR A 66 -0.58 -5.39 -18.44
C THR A 66 0.22 -5.88 -17.24
N ARG A 67 0.71 -4.94 -16.40
CA ARG A 67 0.99 -5.21 -14.99
C ARG A 67 -0.29 -5.85 -14.44
N THR A 68 -0.26 -7.15 -14.19
CA THR A 68 -1.35 -7.87 -13.56
C THR A 68 -1.60 -7.18 -12.24
N LYS A 69 -2.61 -6.31 -12.18
CA LYS A 69 -2.91 -5.52 -10.99
C LYS A 69 -3.14 -6.54 -9.89
N LYS A 70 -2.31 -6.50 -8.86
CA LYS A 70 -2.45 -7.32 -7.66
C LYS A 70 -3.93 -7.28 -7.25
N PRO A 71 -4.61 -8.42 -7.11
CA PRO A 71 -6.06 -8.43 -6.92
C PRO A 71 -6.38 -7.56 -5.71
N SER A 72 -7.17 -6.51 -5.94
CA SER A 72 -7.56 -5.61 -4.85
C SER A 72 -8.30 -6.45 -3.82
N SER A 73 -7.91 -6.32 -2.54
CA SER A 73 -8.56 -6.98 -1.40
C SER A 73 -10.02 -6.52 -1.21
N THR A 74 -10.49 -5.60 -2.05
CA THR A 74 -11.78 -4.97 -1.98
C THR A 74 -12.46 -4.98 -3.35
N ARG A 75 -13.68 -5.52 -3.41
CA ARG A 75 -14.52 -5.58 -4.62
C ARG A 75 -15.39 -4.34 -4.70
N LYS A 76 -15.52 -3.75 -5.88
CA LYS A 76 -16.43 -2.63 -6.13
C LYS A 76 -17.77 -3.18 -6.60
N TYR A 77 -18.86 -2.69 -6.00
CA TYR A 77 -20.23 -2.93 -6.41
C TYR A 77 -20.79 -1.64 -7.02
N ILE A 78 -21.58 -1.75 -8.08
CA ILE A 78 -22.22 -0.63 -8.77
C ILE A 78 -23.70 -0.93 -8.93
N CYS A 79 -24.55 0.06 -8.65
CA CYS A 79 -25.97 0.00 -8.98
C CYS A 79 -26.16 0.15 -10.50
N PRO A 80 -26.88 -0.77 -11.17
CA PRO A 80 -27.07 -0.71 -12.61
C PRO A 80 -27.93 0.47 -13.09
N LYS A 81 -28.67 1.12 -12.20
CA LYS A 81 -29.63 2.18 -12.55
C LYS A 81 -29.10 3.59 -12.30
N CYS A 82 -28.54 3.86 -11.11
CA CYS A 82 -28.04 5.18 -10.72
C CYS A 82 -26.51 5.28 -10.66
N SER A 83 -25.79 4.18 -10.93
CA SER A 83 -24.32 4.13 -10.87
C SER A 83 -23.70 4.40 -9.49
N ASN A 84 -24.51 4.46 -8.42
CA ASN A 84 -24.00 4.50 -7.05
C ASN A 84 -23.08 3.31 -6.79
N SER A 85 -21.99 3.53 -6.06
CA SER A 85 -20.98 2.51 -5.83
C SER A 85 -20.67 2.30 -4.36
N CYS A 86 -20.39 1.04 -4.02
CA CYS A 86 -19.98 0.59 -2.69
C CYS A 86 -18.77 -0.34 -2.83
N ARG A 87 -17.96 -0.47 -1.79
CA ARG A 87 -16.79 -1.35 -1.77
C ARG A 87 -16.89 -2.30 -0.59
N ALA A 88 -16.63 -3.59 -0.83
CA ALA A 88 -16.66 -4.61 0.22
C ALA A 88 -15.47 -5.56 0.11
N THR A 89 -14.92 -5.95 1.26
CA THR A 89 -13.81 -6.91 1.38
C THR A 89 -14.28 -8.37 1.35
N LYS A 90 -15.59 -8.61 1.55
CA LYS A 90 -16.22 -9.93 1.51
C LYS A 90 -17.24 -10.00 0.37
N VAL A 91 -17.57 -11.23 -0.02
CA VAL A 91 -18.65 -11.49 -0.99
C VAL A 91 -19.99 -11.31 -0.29
N ILE A 92 -20.68 -10.22 -0.59
CA ILE A 92 -22.00 -9.91 -0.01
C ILE A 92 -23.00 -9.53 -1.12
N ASN A 93 -24.29 -9.66 -0.82
CA ASN A 93 -25.36 -9.13 -1.65
C ASN A 93 -25.74 -7.72 -1.15
N LEU A 94 -25.69 -6.73 -2.04
CA LEU A 94 -26.01 -5.34 -1.75
C LEU A 94 -27.23 -4.91 -2.56
N ILE A 95 -28.12 -4.14 -1.94
CA ILE A 95 -29.23 -3.46 -2.60
C ILE A 95 -28.92 -1.96 -2.60
N CYS A 96 -29.17 -1.28 -3.73
CA CYS A 96 -29.11 0.17 -3.79
C CYS A 96 -30.36 0.77 -3.13
N GLY A 97 -30.20 1.60 -2.09
CA GLY A 97 -31.32 2.20 -1.38
C GLY A 97 -32.22 3.10 -2.24
N ASP A 98 -31.66 3.79 -3.24
CA ASP A 98 -32.42 4.72 -4.09
C ASP A 98 -33.22 4.01 -5.19
N CYS A 99 -32.65 2.93 -5.73
CA CYS A 99 -33.23 2.20 -6.85
C CYS A 99 -33.97 0.93 -6.41
N MET A 100 -33.74 0.47 -5.17
CA MET A 100 -34.19 -0.82 -4.63
C MET A 100 -33.77 -2.03 -5.48
N GLU A 101 -32.68 -1.88 -6.24
CA GLU A 101 -32.15 -2.90 -7.15
C GLU A 101 -30.87 -3.53 -6.61
N LYS A 102 -30.64 -4.80 -6.96
CA LYS A 102 -29.42 -5.52 -6.60
C LYS A 102 -28.21 -4.89 -7.29
N MET A 103 -27.20 -4.57 -6.50
CA MET A 103 -25.92 -4.06 -7.01
C MET A 103 -25.08 -5.21 -7.59
N VAL A 104 -24.35 -4.91 -8.67
CA VAL A 104 -23.50 -5.86 -9.39
C VAL A 104 -22.03 -5.56 -9.14
N VAL A 105 -21.17 -6.58 -9.18
CA VAL A 105 -19.72 -6.37 -9.05
C VAL A 105 -19.21 -5.71 -10.33
N ALA A 106 -18.44 -4.64 -10.19
CA ALA A 106 -17.76 -3.99 -11.29
C ALA A 106 -16.46 -4.74 -11.58
N GLU A 107 -16.32 -5.21 -12.82
CA GLU A 107 -15.07 -5.75 -13.36
C GLU A 107 -13.99 -4.66 -13.50
#